data_AF-A0A6P7IR48-F1
#
_entry.id   AF-A0A6P7IR48-F1
#
_cell.length_a   1.000
_cell.length_b   1.000
_cell.length_c   1.000
_cell.angle_alpha   90.00
_cell.angle_beta   90.00
_cell.angle_gamma   90.00
#
_symmetry.space_group_name_H-M   'P 1'
#
loop_
_entity.id
_entity.type
_entity.pdbx_description
1 polymer ?
#
loop_
_entity_poly.entity_id
_entity_poly.type
_entity_poly.pdbx_seq_one_letter_code
_entity_poly.pdbx_strand_id
1 'polypeptide(L)'
;MDILETHAYDRRQRRNMSCALLFSLVPFFLSTAAYFYLWTPTSPASIMSAGVKSAPAVLLAAVVLRWNGGQSVLGVAGGLVFSAVGDWCLIWPEHFLPGMGVFAVAHLLYSVSFLSSRYATHSSSSSSWIRLLYLILVVLVASFYIYMYPFLQKMPDSDMLIPAVGLYATLITVMGVLAVRTRRAATVLGGLIFMVSDMALALQLFKVVPPIEHGNAVVMVTYYLAQLLIAVGDVKAENIDDFEKWKRS
;
A
#
# COMPACT_ATOMS: atom_id res chain seq x y z
N MET A 1 7.64 -26.85 -31.48
CA MET A 1 6.71 -26.92 -30.35
C MET A 1 5.43 -26.25 -30.79
N ASP A 2 4.31 -26.96 -30.72
CA ASP A 2 3.06 -26.51 -31.35
C ASP A 2 2.48 -25.29 -30.61
N ILE A 3 1.85 -24.36 -31.34
CA ILE A 3 1.31 -23.11 -30.75
C ILE A 3 0.23 -23.43 -29.70
N LEU A 4 -0.49 -24.54 -29.89
CA LEU A 4 -1.50 -25.02 -28.96
C LEU A 4 -0.89 -25.64 -27.69
N GLU A 5 0.23 -26.35 -27.80
CA GLU A 5 0.94 -26.92 -26.64
C GLU A 5 1.57 -25.83 -25.77
N THR A 6 2.16 -24.81 -26.39
CA THR A 6 2.73 -23.66 -25.68
C THR A 6 1.66 -22.87 -24.92
N HIS A 7 0.49 -22.64 -25.53
CA HIS A 7 -0.62 -21.94 -24.87
C HIS A 7 -1.23 -22.75 -23.70
N ALA A 8 -1.38 -24.07 -23.86
CA ALA A 8 -1.88 -24.95 -22.79
C ALA A 8 -0.89 -25.03 -21.61
N TYR A 9 0.41 -25.11 -21.90
CA TYR A 9 1.48 -25.10 -20.90
C TYR A 9 1.49 -23.79 -20.09
N ASP A 10 1.45 -22.64 -20.75
CA ASP A 10 1.43 -21.31 -20.13
C ASP A 10 0.21 -21.14 -19.18
N ARG A 11 -0.98 -21.53 -19.65
CA ARG A 11 -2.19 -21.47 -18.80
C ARG A 11 -2.06 -22.35 -17.55
N ARG A 12 -1.46 -23.54 -17.67
CA ARG A 12 -1.23 -24.44 -16.53
C ARG A 12 -0.23 -23.85 -15.54
N GLN A 13 0.86 -23.25 -16.03
CA GLN A 13 1.87 -22.61 -15.21
C GLN A 13 1.30 -21.41 -14.43
N ARG A 14 0.52 -20.53 -15.07
CA ARG A 14 -0.12 -19.39 -14.38
C ARG A 14 -1.11 -19.83 -13.30
N ARG A 15 -1.84 -20.93 -13.53
CA ARG A 15 -2.76 -21.48 -12.52
C ARG A 15 -1.99 -22.01 -11.31
N ASN A 16 -0.95 -22.79 -11.53
CA ASN A 16 -0.13 -23.35 -10.46
C ASN A 16 0.53 -22.23 -9.64
N MET A 17 1.04 -21.18 -10.30
CA MET A 17 1.58 -20.00 -9.64
C MET A 17 0.51 -19.28 -8.80
N SER A 18 -0.69 -19.08 -9.35
CA SER A 18 -1.79 -18.43 -8.63
C SER A 18 -2.18 -19.22 -7.38
N CYS A 19 -2.25 -20.56 -7.47
CA CYS A 19 -2.49 -21.41 -6.32
C CYS A 19 -1.36 -21.30 -5.29
N ALA A 20 -0.09 -21.39 -5.70
CA ALA A 20 1.05 -21.26 -4.80
C ALA A 20 1.09 -19.89 -4.10
N LEU A 21 0.77 -18.82 -4.82
CA LEU A 21 0.68 -17.47 -4.26
C LEU A 21 -0.44 -17.39 -3.21
N LEU A 22 -1.63 -17.91 -3.52
CA LEU A 22 -2.74 -17.98 -2.57
C LEU A 22 -2.36 -18.75 -1.30
N PHE A 23 -1.70 -19.90 -1.42
CA PHE A 23 -1.20 -20.65 -0.27
C PHE A 23 -0.17 -19.84 0.53
N SER A 24 0.72 -19.10 -0.14
CA SER A 24 1.69 -18.24 0.56
C SER A 24 1.06 -17.05 1.30
N LEU A 25 -0.16 -16.65 0.92
CA LEU A 25 -0.91 -15.56 1.58
C LEU A 25 -1.75 -16.03 2.77
N VAL A 26 -1.88 -17.35 3.02
CA VAL A 26 -2.63 -17.87 4.17
C VAL A 26 -2.18 -17.26 5.51
N PRO A 27 -0.86 -17.14 5.81
CA PRO A 27 -0.41 -16.49 7.04
C PRO A 27 -0.89 -15.04 7.17
N PHE A 28 -0.90 -14.27 6.07
CA PHE A 28 -1.42 -12.91 6.07
C PHE A 28 -2.90 -12.88 6.45
N PHE A 29 -3.73 -13.71 5.83
CA PHE A 29 -5.17 -13.77 6.16
C PHE A 29 -5.44 -14.23 7.60
N LEU A 30 -4.65 -15.19 8.11
CA LEU A 30 -4.74 -15.62 9.51
C LEU A 30 -4.34 -14.49 10.46
N SER A 31 -3.29 -13.75 10.15
CA SER A 31 -2.83 -12.63 10.97
C SER A 31 -3.81 -11.44 10.94
N THR A 32 -4.43 -11.14 9.80
CA THR A 32 -5.47 -10.09 9.74
C THR A 32 -6.72 -10.51 10.50
N ALA A 33 -7.15 -11.78 10.39
CA ALA A 33 -8.24 -12.32 11.19
C ALA A 33 -7.92 -12.26 12.70
N ALA A 34 -6.70 -12.63 13.10
CA ALA A 34 -6.24 -12.50 14.48
C ALA A 34 -6.24 -11.04 14.96
N TYR A 35 -5.82 -10.09 14.11
CA TYR A 35 -5.91 -8.66 14.42
C TYR A 35 -7.35 -8.25 14.71
N PHE A 36 -8.31 -8.53 13.82
CA PHE A 36 -9.70 -8.14 14.05
C PHE A 36 -10.37 -8.89 15.21
N TYR A 37 -9.93 -10.12 15.50
CA TYR A 37 -10.44 -10.90 16.64
C TYR A 37 -9.94 -10.37 17.99
N LEU A 38 -8.65 -10.03 18.08
CA LEU A 38 -8.03 -9.53 19.31
C LEU A 38 -8.27 -8.03 19.53
N TRP A 39 -8.65 -7.31 18.47
CA TRP A 39 -8.88 -5.87 18.54
C TRP A 39 -10.11 -5.55 19.38
N THR A 40 -9.89 -4.86 20.49
CA THR A 40 -10.95 -4.24 21.28
C THR A 40 -10.70 -2.72 21.37
N PRO A 41 -11.71 -1.86 21.08
CA PRO A 41 -11.54 -0.40 21.09
C PRO A 41 -11.03 0.20 22.40
N THR A 42 -11.09 -0.55 23.50
CA THR A 42 -10.71 -0.13 24.86
C THR A 42 -9.36 -0.70 25.31
N SER A 43 -8.63 -1.44 24.46
CA SER A 43 -7.32 -1.97 24.81
C SER A 43 -6.29 -0.87 25.02
N PRO A 44 -5.53 -0.87 26.13
CA PRO A 44 -4.43 0.06 26.32
C PRO A 44 -3.31 -0.19 25.30
N ALA A 45 -2.57 0.85 24.94
CA ALA A 45 -1.40 0.77 24.09
C ALA A 45 -0.40 -0.25 24.65
N SER A 46 -0.11 -1.30 23.89
CA SER A 46 0.78 -2.38 24.30
C SER A 46 1.67 -2.87 23.17
N ILE A 47 2.83 -3.42 23.53
CA ILE A 47 3.75 -4.10 22.60
C ILE A 47 3.03 -5.23 21.85
N MET A 48 2.14 -5.94 22.54
CA MET A 48 1.34 -7.00 21.92
C MET A 48 0.39 -6.46 20.85
N SER A 49 -0.36 -5.38 21.14
CA SER A 49 -1.22 -4.74 20.13
C SER A 49 -0.43 -4.20 18.93
N ALA A 50 0.76 -3.67 19.17
CA ALA A 50 1.66 -3.20 18.11
C ALA A 50 2.15 -4.37 17.23
N GLY A 51 2.54 -5.49 17.85
CA GLY A 51 2.92 -6.70 17.12
C GLY A 51 1.78 -7.28 16.30
N VAL A 52 0.59 -7.40 16.89
CA VAL A 52 -0.60 -7.96 16.19
C VAL A 52 -1.02 -7.06 15.02
N LYS A 53 -0.93 -5.72 15.17
CA LYS A 53 -1.24 -4.76 14.10
C LYS A 53 -0.20 -4.78 12.97
N SER A 54 1.07 -4.95 13.27
CA SER A 54 2.17 -4.93 12.28
C SER A 54 2.38 -6.29 11.58
N ALA A 55 1.98 -7.40 12.20
CA ALA A 55 2.20 -8.75 11.70
C ALA A 55 1.68 -9.01 10.26
N PRO A 56 0.48 -8.53 9.85
CA PRO A 56 0.03 -8.72 8.47
C PRO A 56 0.99 -8.13 7.43
N ALA A 57 1.48 -6.91 7.67
CA ALA A 57 2.41 -6.22 6.77
C ALA A 57 3.76 -6.95 6.70
N VAL A 58 4.29 -7.43 7.83
CA VAL A 58 5.54 -8.23 7.86
C VAL A 58 5.39 -9.54 7.09
N LEU A 59 4.25 -10.22 7.23
CA LEU A 59 3.99 -11.48 6.52
C LEU A 59 3.86 -11.24 5.01
N LEU A 60 3.23 -10.16 4.58
CA LEU A 60 3.24 -9.76 3.16
C LEU A 60 4.65 -9.46 2.67
N ALA A 61 5.48 -8.76 3.47
CA ALA A 61 6.86 -8.48 3.10
C ALA A 61 7.65 -9.78 2.87
N ALA A 62 7.49 -10.76 3.76
CA ALA A 62 8.11 -12.08 3.63
C ALA A 62 7.64 -12.83 2.37
N VAL A 63 6.35 -12.74 2.03
CA VAL A 63 5.82 -13.29 0.77
C VAL A 63 6.48 -12.62 -0.43
N VAL A 64 6.51 -11.30 -0.48
CA VAL A 64 7.12 -10.57 -1.60
C VAL A 64 8.61 -10.90 -1.74
N LEU A 65 9.37 -10.97 -0.64
CA LEU A 65 10.79 -11.36 -0.67
C LEU A 65 11.01 -12.78 -1.17
N ARG A 66 10.13 -13.71 -0.78
CA ARG A 66 10.23 -15.11 -1.21
C ARG A 66 10.05 -15.25 -2.72
N TRP A 67 9.16 -14.45 -3.32
CA TRP A 67 8.82 -14.54 -4.74
C TRP A 67 9.72 -13.69 -5.63
N ASN A 68 10.05 -12.47 -5.20
CA ASN A 68 10.78 -11.48 -6.00
C ASN A 68 12.26 -11.37 -5.61
N GLY A 69 12.70 -12.09 -4.58
CA GLY A 69 14.08 -12.08 -4.10
C GLY A 69 14.49 -10.78 -3.41
N GLY A 70 15.80 -10.65 -3.16
CA GLY A 70 16.37 -9.55 -2.38
C GLY A 70 16.26 -8.17 -3.02
N GLN A 71 16.02 -8.09 -4.34
CA GLN A 71 15.85 -6.80 -5.02
C GLN A 71 14.60 -6.05 -4.54
N SER A 72 13.57 -6.76 -4.05
CA SER A 72 12.36 -6.13 -3.52
C SER A 72 12.57 -5.46 -2.14
N VAL A 73 13.71 -5.67 -1.48
CA VAL A 73 14.06 -4.99 -0.22
C VAL A 73 14.10 -3.47 -0.40
N LEU A 74 14.58 -2.98 -1.55
CA LEU A 74 14.57 -1.55 -1.90
C LEU A 74 13.28 -1.12 -2.62
N GLY A 75 12.24 -1.95 -2.58
CA GLY A 75 10.96 -1.72 -3.24
C GLY A 75 9.79 -2.10 -2.33
N VAL A 76 8.87 -2.93 -2.84
CA VAL A 76 7.60 -3.25 -2.14
C VAL A 76 7.82 -3.98 -0.83
N ALA A 77 8.76 -4.92 -0.74
CA ALA A 77 9.02 -5.60 0.53
C ALA A 77 9.54 -4.63 1.60
N GLY A 78 10.46 -3.74 1.23
CA GLY A 78 10.91 -2.67 2.12
C GLY A 78 9.75 -1.77 2.55
N GLY A 79 8.92 -1.33 1.60
CA GLY A 79 7.74 -0.52 1.88
C GLY A 79 6.79 -1.20 2.88
N LEU A 80 6.58 -2.51 2.78
CA LEU A 80 5.75 -3.27 3.72
C LEU A 80 6.40 -3.37 5.11
N VAL A 81 7.73 -3.54 5.20
CA VAL A 81 8.45 -3.51 6.48
C VAL A 81 8.34 -2.13 7.14
N PHE A 82 8.57 -1.04 6.40
CA PHE A 82 8.39 0.30 6.93
C PHE A 82 6.93 0.56 7.32
N SER A 83 5.97 0.08 6.54
CA SER A 83 4.54 0.16 6.91
C SER A 83 4.25 -0.54 8.24
N ALA A 84 4.86 -1.71 8.47
CA ALA A 84 4.75 -2.46 9.74
C ALA A 84 5.38 -1.70 10.92
N VAL A 85 6.52 -1.03 10.71
CA VAL A 85 7.13 -0.15 11.73
C VAL A 85 6.25 1.07 11.99
N GLY A 86 5.63 1.63 10.96
CA GLY A 86 4.65 2.71 11.07
C GLY A 86 3.46 2.28 11.92
N ASP A 87 2.90 1.09 11.66
CA ASP A 87 1.81 0.51 12.46
C ASP A 87 2.18 0.38 13.93
N TRP A 88 3.43 -0.01 14.20
CA TRP A 88 3.98 -0.10 15.54
C TRP A 88 4.02 1.26 16.23
N CYS A 89 4.57 2.29 15.56
CA CYS A 89 4.63 3.65 16.09
C CYS A 89 3.24 4.23 16.35
N LEU A 90 2.27 3.97 15.47
CA LEU A 90 0.92 4.54 15.57
C LEU A 90 0.08 3.99 16.74
N ILE A 91 0.55 2.98 17.47
CA ILE A 91 -0.11 2.53 18.71
C ILE A 91 0.03 3.57 19.83
N TRP A 92 1.12 4.32 19.85
CA TRP A 92 1.40 5.34 20.85
C TRP A 92 1.17 6.75 20.27
N PRO A 93 0.27 7.56 20.86
CA PRO A 93 0.00 8.92 20.38
C PRO A 93 1.26 9.79 20.29
N GLU A 94 2.22 9.60 21.20
CA GLU A 94 3.49 10.34 21.26
C GLU A 94 4.39 10.05 20.05
N HIS A 95 4.17 8.92 19.37
CA HIS A 95 4.94 8.48 18.22
C HIS A 95 4.18 8.66 16.89
N PHE A 96 3.10 9.44 16.90
CA PHE A 96 2.34 9.72 15.67
C PHE A 96 3.21 10.32 14.56
N LEU A 97 3.96 11.38 14.86
CA LEU A 97 4.78 12.08 13.88
C LEU A 97 5.93 11.23 13.31
N PRO A 98 6.76 10.54 14.13
CA PRO A 98 7.76 9.63 13.59
C PRO A 98 7.12 8.44 12.85
N GLY A 99 5.97 7.93 13.32
CA GLY A 99 5.22 6.89 12.63
C GLY A 99 4.74 7.30 11.24
N MET A 100 4.21 8.53 11.10
CA MET A 100 3.86 9.11 9.81
C MET A 100 5.09 9.27 8.90
N GLY A 101 6.25 9.67 9.45
CA GLY A 101 7.51 9.73 8.71
C GLY A 101 7.96 8.35 8.20
N VAL A 102 7.80 7.31 9.01
CA VAL A 102 8.08 5.92 8.62
C VAL A 102 7.13 5.45 7.51
N PHE A 103 5.84 5.77 7.60
CA PHE A 103 4.89 5.51 6.51
C PHE A 103 5.23 6.30 5.23
N ALA A 104 5.75 7.52 5.35
CA ALA A 104 6.21 8.30 4.20
C ALA A 104 7.38 7.59 3.48
N VAL A 105 8.31 6.98 4.23
CA VAL A 105 9.37 6.15 3.66
C VAL A 105 8.79 4.92 2.95
N ALA A 106 7.75 4.29 3.50
CA ALA A 106 7.06 3.20 2.83
C ALA A 106 6.49 3.62 1.45
N HIS A 107 5.80 4.76 1.40
CA HIS A 107 5.25 5.32 0.16
C HIS A 107 6.33 5.68 -0.86
N LEU A 108 7.49 6.16 -0.40
CA LEU A 108 8.65 6.40 -1.26
C LEU A 108 9.17 5.10 -1.88
N LEU A 109 9.30 4.02 -1.10
CA LEU A 109 9.76 2.72 -1.60
C LEU A 109 8.78 2.11 -2.61
N TYR A 110 7.47 2.22 -2.35
CA TYR A 110 6.45 1.85 -3.33
C TYR A 110 6.56 2.69 -4.62
N SER A 111 6.77 3.99 -4.49
CA SER A 111 6.93 4.90 -5.63
C SER A 111 8.15 4.54 -6.49
N VAL A 112 9.30 4.29 -5.87
CA VAL A 112 10.53 3.85 -6.55
C VAL A 112 10.31 2.52 -7.26
N SER A 113 9.62 1.58 -6.60
CA SER A 113 9.25 0.31 -7.20
C SER A 113 8.38 0.49 -8.45
N PHE A 114 7.34 1.32 -8.41
CA PHE A 114 6.43 1.56 -9.53
C PHE A 114 7.09 2.31 -10.71
N LEU A 115 8.25 2.94 -10.48
CA LEU A 115 9.08 3.56 -11.51
C LEU A 115 10.00 2.57 -12.24
N SER A 116 10.21 1.38 -11.69
CA SER A 116 11.12 0.38 -12.25
C SER A 116 10.64 -0.16 -13.61
N SER A 117 11.59 -0.62 -14.43
CA SER A 117 11.33 -1.18 -15.76
C SER A 117 10.34 -2.34 -15.75
N ARG A 118 10.29 -3.11 -14.64
CA ARG A 118 9.34 -4.21 -14.46
C ARG A 118 7.87 -3.78 -14.49
N TYR A 119 7.59 -2.49 -14.27
CA TYR A 119 6.25 -1.87 -14.38
C TYR A 119 6.09 -1.03 -15.65
N ALA A 120 7.12 -0.97 -16.50
CA ALA A 120 7.03 -0.23 -17.75
C ALA A 120 6.01 -0.88 -18.68
N THR A 121 4.98 -0.12 -19.03
CA THR A 121 4.04 -0.53 -20.07
C THR A 121 4.61 -0.12 -21.43
N HIS A 122 4.87 -1.09 -22.32
CA HIS A 122 5.30 -0.84 -23.70
C HIS A 122 4.24 -0.15 -24.59
N SER A 123 3.07 0.17 -24.04
CA SER A 123 2.02 0.92 -24.74
C SER A 123 2.30 2.43 -24.68
N SER A 124 2.96 2.94 -25.73
CA SER A 124 3.32 4.35 -25.90
C SER A 124 2.14 5.32 -26.10
N SER A 125 0.89 4.84 -26.03
CA SER A 125 -0.27 5.72 -26.13
C SER A 125 -0.51 6.41 -24.79
N SER A 126 -0.07 7.67 -24.70
CA SER A 126 -0.41 8.60 -23.61
C SER A 126 -1.89 8.95 -23.72
N SER A 127 -2.74 8.02 -23.26
CA SER A 127 -4.19 8.18 -23.26
C SER A 127 -4.55 9.42 -22.43
N SER A 128 -5.25 10.37 -23.04
CA SER A 128 -5.72 11.60 -22.38
C SER A 128 -6.46 11.31 -21.06
N TRP A 129 -7.11 10.15 -20.97
CA TRP A 129 -7.75 9.66 -19.75
C TRP A 129 -6.80 9.50 -18.55
N ILE A 130 -5.56 9.04 -18.78
CA ILE A 130 -4.58 8.87 -17.70
C ILE A 130 -4.12 10.24 -17.17
N ARG A 131 -3.92 11.22 -18.07
CA ARG A 131 -3.61 12.60 -17.65
C ARG A 131 -4.77 13.22 -16.86
N LEU A 132 -6.01 12.97 -17.29
CA LEU A 132 -7.20 13.40 -16.55
C LEU A 132 -7.26 12.77 -15.15
N LEU A 133 -6.99 11.47 -15.03
CA LEU A 133 -6.94 10.80 -13.72
C LEU A 133 -5.86 11.40 -12.80
N TYR A 134 -4.69 11.75 -13.35
CA TYR A 134 -3.66 12.43 -12.55
C TYR A 134 -4.13 13.77 -12.01
N LEU A 135 -4.77 14.59 -12.85
CA LEU A 135 -5.33 15.87 -12.43
C LEU A 135 -6.42 15.68 -11.37
N ILE A 136 -7.30 14.69 -11.54
CA ILE A 136 -8.35 14.37 -10.57
C ILE A 136 -7.73 14.01 -9.21
N LEU A 137 -6.71 13.16 -9.18
CA LEU A 137 -6.06 12.77 -7.92
C LEU A 137 -5.37 13.95 -7.23
N VAL A 138 -4.65 14.78 -7.98
CA VAL A 138 -3.98 15.97 -7.42
C VAL A 138 -5.00 16.95 -6.86
N VAL A 139 -6.05 17.26 -7.62
CA VAL A 139 -7.12 18.16 -7.16
C VAL A 139 -7.83 17.59 -5.94
N LEU A 140 -8.18 16.30 -5.94
CA LEU A 140 -8.83 15.64 -4.82
C LEU A 140 -8.01 15.75 -3.53
N VAL A 141 -6.72 15.43 -3.58
CA VAL A 141 -5.85 15.46 -2.40
C VAL A 141 -5.58 16.91 -1.95
N ALA A 142 -5.40 17.84 -2.89
CA ALA A 142 -5.25 19.26 -2.57
C ALA A 142 -6.51 19.82 -1.90
N SER A 143 -7.69 19.53 -2.43
CA SER A 143 -8.97 19.91 -1.82
C SER A 143 -9.15 19.29 -0.44
N PHE A 144 -8.78 18.02 -0.27
CA PHE A 144 -8.79 17.35 1.03
C PHE A 144 -7.85 18.04 2.03
N TYR A 145 -6.62 18.36 1.65
CA TYR A 145 -5.66 19.06 2.51
C TYR A 145 -6.16 20.45 2.93
N ILE A 146 -6.73 21.21 1.99
CA ILE A 146 -7.34 22.52 2.28
C ILE A 146 -8.50 22.37 3.27
N TYR A 147 -9.33 21.34 3.11
CA TYR A 147 -10.42 21.04 4.05
C TYR A 147 -9.91 20.67 5.45
N MET A 148 -8.80 19.94 5.54
CA MET A 148 -8.17 19.55 6.82
C MET A 148 -7.49 20.72 7.54
N TYR A 149 -7.03 21.73 6.80
CA TYR A 149 -6.25 22.87 7.32
C TYR A 149 -6.79 23.51 8.62
N PRO A 150 -8.08 23.92 8.73
CA PRO A 150 -8.60 24.52 9.96
C PRO A 150 -8.64 23.55 11.16
N PHE A 151 -8.63 22.24 10.94
CA PHE A 151 -8.57 21.24 12.00
C PHE A 151 -7.13 21.02 12.47
N LEU A 152 -6.18 21.03 11.54
CA LEU A 152 -4.75 20.96 11.85
C LEU A 152 -4.29 22.16 12.69
N GLN A 153 -4.82 23.35 12.42
CA GLN A 153 -4.55 24.57 13.20
C GLN A 153 -5.01 24.52 14.66
N LYS A 154 -5.96 23.63 14.99
CA LYS A 154 -6.46 23.48 16.37
C LYS A 154 -5.63 22.53 17.21
N MET A 155 -4.67 21.83 16.60
CA MET A 155 -3.80 20.88 17.29
C MET A 155 -2.67 21.61 18.01
N PRO A 156 -2.19 21.10 19.17
CA PRO A 156 -1.13 21.75 19.96
C PRO A 156 0.17 22.02 19.18
N ASP A 157 0.51 21.17 18.22
CA ASP A 157 1.75 21.22 17.43
C ASP A 157 1.49 21.61 15.95
N SER A 158 0.55 22.52 15.72
CA SER A 158 0.09 22.89 14.36
C SER A 158 1.23 23.31 13.42
N ASP A 159 2.23 24.01 13.93
CA ASP A 159 3.34 24.56 13.14
C ASP A 159 4.19 23.46 12.49
N MET A 160 4.31 22.30 13.14
CA MET A 160 5.01 21.13 12.60
C MET A 160 4.06 20.18 11.86
N LEU A 161 2.82 20.02 12.34
CA LEU A 161 1.84 19.10 11.77
C LEU A 161 1.37 19.52 10.38
N ILE A 162 1.09 20.81 10.16
CA ILE A 162 0.63 21.33 8.88
C ILE A 162 1.61 20.99 7.74
N PRO A 163 2.90 21.39 7.80
CA PRO A 163 3.84 21.06 6.73
C PRO A 163 4.11 19.55 6.63
N ALA A 164 4.11 18.81 7.75
CA ALA A 164 4.34 17.38 7.74
C ALA A 164 3.19 16.59 7.05
N VAL A 165 1.94 16.94 7.35
CA VAL A 165 0.74 16.36 6.69
C VAL A 165 0.71 16.76 5.21
N GLY A 166 1.06 18.00 4.87
CA GLY A 166 1.15 18.45 3.46
C GLY A 166 2.19 17.67 2.65
N LEU A 167 3.38 17.45 3.23
CA LEU A 167 4.42 16.62 2.63
C LEU A 167 3.95 15.17 2.45
N TYR A 168 3.34 14.59 3.49
CA TYR A 168 2.79 13.24 3.43
C TYR A 168 1.71 13.11 2.34
N ALA A 169 0.77 14.06 2.26
CA ALA A 169 -0.28 14.11 1.26
C ALA A 169 0.29 14.21 -0.17
N THR A 170 1.39 14.96 -0.34
CA THR A 170 2.10 15.03 -1.63
C THR A 170 2.72 13.69 -1.99
N LEU A 171 3.40 13.03 -1.04
CA LEU A 171 4.05 11.74 -1.26
C LEU A 171 3.06 10.63 -1.62
N ILE A 172 1.94 10.53 -0.89
CA ILE A 172 0.93 9.52 -1.18
C ILE A 172 0.24 9.79 -2.54
N THR A 173 0.10 11.06 -2.93
CA THR A 173 -0.40 11.43 -4.27
C THR A 173 0.56 10.97 -5.36
N VAL A 174 1.87 11.20 -5.18
CA VAL A 174 2.90 10.72 -6.10
C VAL A 174 2.84 9.21 -6.23
N MET A 175 2.78 8.49 -5.10
CA MET A 175 2.64 7.03 -5.10
C MET A 175 1.38 6.57 -5.85
N GLY A 176 0.23 7.22 -5.61
CA GLY A 176 -1.03 6.91 -6.28
C GLY A 176 -1.00 7.16 -7.80
N VAL A 177 -0.42 8.28 -8.22
CA VAL A 177 -0.20 8.61 -9.64
C VAL A 177 0.70 7.59 -10.31
N LEU A 178 1.79 7.19 -9.64
CA LEU A 178 2.69 6.15 -10.14
C LEU A 178 2.02 4.77 -10.19
N ALA A 179 1.15 4.45 -9.22
CA ALA A 179 0.35 3.25 -9.25
C ALA A 179 -0.57 3.23 -10.49
N VAL A 180 -1.29 4.34 -10.78
CA VAL A 180 -2.10 4.50 -12.00
C VAL A 180 -1.26 4.33 -13.27
N ARG A 181 -0.05 4.90 -13.29
CA ARG A 181 0.89 4.78 -14.42
C ARG A 181 1.22 3.33 -14.77
N THR A 182 1.30 2.44 -13.79
CA THR A 182 1.61 1.02 -14.04
C THR A 182 0.56 0.31 -14.90
N ARG A 183 -0.67 0.82 -14.96
CA ARG A 183 -1.85 0.20 -15.62
C ARG A 183 -2.14 -1.24 -15.18
N ARG A 184 -1.53 -1.72 -14.10
CA ARG A 184 -1.75 -3.05 -13.54
C ARG A 184 -2.85 -2.97 -12.51
N ALA A 185 -3.99 -3.60 -12.79
CA ALA A 185 -5.20 -3.45 -11.99
C ALA A 185 -4.97 -3.62 -10.47
N ALA A 186 -4.21 -4.64 -10.05
CA ALA A 186 -3.89 -4.85 -8.64
C ALA A 186 -3.10 -3.68 -8.03
N THR A 187 -2.03 -3.21 -8.67
CA THR A 187 -1.22 -2.09 -8.20
C THR A 187 -2.01 -0.78 -8.20
N VAL A 188 -2.80 -0.52 -9.25
CA VAL A 188 -3.67 0.67 -9.36
C VAL A 188 -4.69 0.68 -8.22
N LEU A 189 -5.46 -0.40 -8.07
CA LEU A 189 -6.47 -0.50 -7.01
C LEU A 189 -5.83 -0.42 -5.62
N GLY A 190 -4.69 -1.10 -5.42
CA GLY A 190 -3.95 -1.05 -4.17
C GLY A 190 -3.53 0.38 -3.81
N GLY A 191 -2.93 1.11 -4.74
CA GLY A 191 -2.52 2.50 -4.51
C GLY A 191 -3.69 3.44 -4.21
N LEU A 192 -4.81 3.31 -4.96
CA LEU A 192 -6.00 4.13 -4.74
C LEU A 192 -6.68 3.82 -3.41
N ILE A 193 -6.80 2.54 -3.04
CA ILE A 193 -7.38 2.14 -1.75
C ILE A 193 -6.48 2.59 -0.60
N PHE A 194 -5.15 2.58 -0.76
CA PHE A 194 -4.22 3.12 0.24
C PHE A 194 -4.47 4.61 0.46
N MET A 195 -4.61 5.40 -0.62
CA MET A 195 -4.95 6.82 -0.51
C MET A 195 -6.24 7.06 0.28
N VAL A 196 -7.28 6.26 0.00
CA VAL A 196 -8.56 6.35 0.72
C VAL A 196 -8.41 5.96 2.19
N SER A 197 -7.65 4.90 2.49
CA SER A 197 -7.34 4.47 3.85
C SER A 197 -6.68 5.58 4.67
N ASP A 198 -5.66 6.25 4.10
CA ASP A 198 -4.91 7.29 4.80
C ASP A 198 -5.72 8.57 4.98
N MET A 199 -6.58 8.92 4.01
CA MET A 199 -7.55 10.02 4.18
C MET A 199 -8.54 9.72 5.29
N ALA A 200 -9.07 8.49 5.33
CA ALA A 200 -10.00 8.06 6.39
C ALA A 200 -9.32 8.04 7.77
N LEU A 201 -8.06 7.62 7.84
CA LEU A 201 -7.25 7.67 9.05
C LEU A 201 -7.02 9.12 9.50
N ALA A 202 -6.66 10.02 8.58
CA ALA A 202 -6.46 11.43 8.90
C ALA A 202 -7.73 12.10 9.46
N LEU A 203 -8.90 11.82 8.85
CA LEU A 203 -10.18 12.33 9.36
C LEU A 203 -10.47 11.89 10.80
N GLN A 204 -10.11 10.66 11.16
CA GLN A 204 -10.29 10.13 12.52
C GLN A 204 -9.27 10.72 13.51
N LEU A 205 -7.99 10.76 13.14
CA LEU A 205 -6.92 11.24 14.02
C LEU A 205 -7.05 12.73 14.35
N PHE A 206 -7.43 13.54 13.38
CA PHE A 206 -7.63 14.98 13.57
C PHE A 206 -9.05 15.35 13.99
N LYS A 207 -9.87 14.36 14.38
CA LYS A 207 -11.22 14.53 14.96
C LYS A 207 -12.14 15.39 14.09
N VAL A 208 -12.03 15.25 12.78
CA VAL A 208 -12.84 15.99 11.80
C VAL A 208 -14.26 15.46 11.77
N VAL A 209 -14.41 14.14 11.97
CA VAL A 209 -15.68 13.45 12.05
C VAL A 209 -15.87 12.95 13.48
N PRO A 210 -17.11 12.97 14.03
CA PRO A 210 -17.39 12.32 15.31
C PRO A 210 -16.95 10.85 15.31
N PRO A 211 -16.64 10.26 16.49
CA PRO A 211 -16.21 8.87 16.58
C PRO A 211 -17.29 7.97 15.98
N ILE A 212 -16.98 7.44 14.79
CA ILE A 212 -17.87 6.52 14.08
C ILE A 212 -17.71 5.15 14.71
N GLU A 213 -18.83 4.50 15.01
CA GLU A 213 -18.83 3.09 15.38
C GLU A 213 -18.13 2.29 14.27
N HIS A 214 -17.05 1.58 14.61
CA HIS A 214 -16.20 0.83 13.66
C HIS A 214 -15.35 1.65 12.68
N GLY A 215 -15.14 2.96 12.87
CA GLY A 215 -14.29 3.78 11.99
C GLY A 215 -12.87 3.22 11.80
N ASN A 216 -12.24 2.75 12.89
CA ASN A 216 -10.92 2.12 12.83
C ASN A 216 -10.93 0.82 12.02
N ALA A 217 -12.01 0.04 12.07
CA ALA A 217 -12.10 -1.21 11.31
C ALA A 217 -12.12 -0.92 9.80
N VAL A 218 -12.86 0.11 9.36
CA VAL A 218 -12.90 0.52 7.95
C VAL A 218 -11.50 0.93 7.46
N VAL A 219 -10.77 1.71 8.24
CA VAL A 219 -9.39 2.10 7.93
C VAL A 219 -8.50 0.86 7.81
N MET A 220 -8.55 -0.04 8.78
CA MET A 220 -7.66 -1.21 8.77
C MET A 220 -8.01 -2.22 7.67
N VAL A 221 -9.29 -2.39 7.33
CA VAL A 221 -9.71 -3.22 6.19
C VAL A 221 -9.18 -2.64 4.88
N THR A 222 -9.37 -1.34 4.67
CA THR A 222 -8.88 -0.67 3.45
C THR A 222 -7.35 -0.68 3.38
N TYR A 223 -6.66 -0.42 4.49
CA TYR A 223 -5.21 -0.50 4.62
C TYR A 223 -4.63 -1.88 4.26
N TYR A 224 -5.09 -2.94 4.92
CA TYR A 224 -4.57 -4.29 4.64
C TYR A 224 -4.94 -4.77 3.23
N LEU A 225 -6.11 -4.37 2.72
CA LEU A 225 -6.50 -4.65 1.34
C LEU A 225 -5.57 -3.94 0.35
N ALA A 226 -5.21 -2.67 0.61
CA ALA A 226 -4.28 -1.93 -0.21
C ALA A 226 -2.90 -2.61 -0.25
N GLN A 227 -2.36 -2.97 0.90
CA GLN A 227 -1.08 -3.68 1.01
C GLN A 227 -1.09 -5.02 0.30
N LEU A 228 -2.15 -5.81 0.46
CA LEU A 228 -2.33 -7.09 -0.23
C LEU A 228 -2.31 -6.90 -1.75
N LEU A 229 -3.05 -5.92 -2.27
CA LEU A 229 -3.14 -5.63 -3.69
C LEU A 229 -1.80 -5.16 -4.28
N ILE A 230 -1.06 -4.31 -3.54
CA ILE A 230 0.29 -3.89 -3.93
C ILE A 230 1.24 -5.10 -3.95
N ALA A 231 1.26 -5.92 -2.90
CA ALA A 231 2.12 -7.11 -2.79
C ALA A 231 1.84 -8.12 -3.90
N VAL A 232 0.58 -8.46 -4.14
CA VAL A 232 0.16 -9.38 -5.22
C VAL A 232 0.49 -8.78 -6.59
N GLY A 233 0.30 -7.46 -6.75
CA GLY A 233 0.68 -6.74 -7.95
C GLY A 233 2.18 -6.81 -8.23
N ASP A 234 3.00 -6.72 -7.18
CA ASP A 234 4.47 -6.83 -7.23
C ASP A 234 4.94 -8.22 -7.63
N VAL A 235 4.37 -9.27 -7.04
CA VAL A 235 4.75 -10.65 -7.38
C VAL A 235 4.40 -10.97 -8.83
N LYS A 236 3.24 -10.51 -9.30
CA LYS A 236 2.83 -10.68 -10.70
C LYS A 236 3.69 -9.84 -11.65
N ALA A 237 4.13 -8.67 -11.22
CA ALA A 237 4.99 -7.78 -11.98
C ALA A 237 6.33 -8.42 -12.33
N GLU A 238 6.99 -8.98 -11.31
CA GLU A 238 8.29 -9.62 -11.43
C GLU A 238 8.22 -10.84 -12.35
N ASN A 239 7.21 -11.70 -12.14
CA ASN A 239 7.07 -12.91 -12.94
C ASN A 239 6.89 -12.64 -14.44
N ILE A 240 6.15 -11.57 -14.79
CA ILE A 240 5.98 -11.15 -16.19
C ILE A 240 7.31 -10.67 -16.76
N ASP A 241 8.07 -9.86 -16.01
CA ASP A 241 9.37 -9.33 -16.44
C ASP A 241 10.40 -10.45 -16.67
N ASP A 242 10.48 -11.42 -15.76
CA ASP A 242 11.35 -12.60 -15.91
C ASP A 242 10.98 -13.44 -17.13
N PHE A 243 9.69 -13.62 -17.39
CA PHE A 243 9.22 -14.34 -18.57
C PHE A 243 9.54 -13.60 -19.87
N GLU A 244 9.44 -12.27 -19.88
CA GLU A 244 9.85 -11.44 -21.02
C GLU A 244 11.35 -11.50 -21.27
N LYS A 245 12.18 -11.51 -20.22
CA LYS A 245 13.63 -11.70 -20.33
C LYS A 245 13.98 -13.07 -20.91
N TRP A 246 13.34 -14.14 -20.44
CA TRP A 246 13.55 -15.50 -20.94
C TRP A 246 13.18 -15.65 -22.43
N LYS A 247 12.13 -14.96 -22.90
CA LYS A 247 11.77 -14.95 -24.33
C LYS A 247 12.78 -14.23 -25.22
N ARG A 248 13.60 -13.33 -24.66
CA ARG A 248 14.60 -12.54 -25.40
C ARG A 248 15.98 -13.19 -25.41
N SER A 249 16.24 -14.18 -24.55
CA SER A 249 17.48 -14.97 -24.49
C SER A 249 17.42 -16.18 -25.41
#